data_AF-A0A943RVN9-F1
#
_entry.id   AF-A0A943RVN9-F1
#
_cell.length_a   1.000
_cell.length_b   1.000
_cell.length_c   1.000
_cell.angle_alpha   90.00
_cell.angle_beta   90.00
_cell.angle_gamma   90.00
#
_symmetry.space_group_name_H-M   'P 1'
#
loop_
_entity.id
_entity.type
_entity.pdbx_description
1 polymer ?
#
loop_
_entity_poly.entity_id
_entity_poly.type
_entity_poly.pdbx_seq_one_letter_code
_entity_poly.pdbx_strand_id
1 'polypeptide(L)'
;MAKLMKGDKGYFDKAMSLLAVFLGILPAVVLLVLWNSIPQSIPAHWFGDSVDRWGQKWELLILPVICLAIGLLLSFFSVRRNAEDSNDKERKYGIASLMVTLFTFSALSLVHIYLSLQSEGSVASKFDGATLFYVIDGLVCILLGIVFPATPMSMSSRAPRRFSGKYAKGLLISAGVVILLFCGTGLLRGYAALLLMFAMIIVPAVLISVSSYRNQRKRFL
;
A
#
# COMPACT_ATOMS: atom_id res chain seq x y z
N MET A 1 -12.54 20.83 36.87
CA MET A 1 -12.92 20.28 35.56
C MET A 1 -11.77 20.11 34.54
N ALA A 2 -10.52 20.50 34.83
CA ALA A 2 -9.39 20.33 33.89
C ALA A 2 -8.76 18.91 33.85
N LYS A 3 -9.30 17.95 34.60
CA LYS A 3 -8.80 16.56 34.68
C LYS A 3 -9.56 15.57 33.78
N LEU A 4 -10.57 16.05 33.04
CA LEU A 4 -11.48 15.23 32.23
C LEU A 4 -11.15 15.15 30.73
N MET A 5 -10.08 15.80 30.25
CA MET A 5 -9.67 15.75 28.84
C MET A 5 -8.19 15.43 28.63
N LYS A 6 -7.53 14.80 29.60
CA LYS A 6 -6.28 14.10 29.32
C LYS A 6 -6.66 12.73 28.74
N GLY A 7 -7.19 12.76 27.51
CA GLY A 7 -7.48 11.55 26.74
C GLY A 7 -6.25 10.65 26.83
N ASP A 8 -6.45 9.47 27.41
CA ASP A 8 -5.38 8.53 27.72
C ASP A 8 -4.62 8.30 26.42
N LYS A 9 -3.36 8.75 26.36
CA LYS A 9 -2.61 8.82 25.10
C LYS A 9 -2.49 7.45 24.41
N GLY A 10 -2.74 6.36 25.14
CA GLY A 10 -2.80 4.99 24.63
C GLY A 10 -4.11 4.58 23.95
N TYR A 11 -5.23 5.31 24.06
CA TYR A 11 -6.48 4.95 23.37
C TYR A 11 -6.32 5.07 21.85
N PHE A 12 -5.69 6.13 21.37
CA PHE A 12 -5.41 6.30 19.94
C PHE A 12 -4.54 5.15 19.41
N ASP A 13 -3.45 4.83 20.11
CA ASP A 13 -2.52 3.77 19.74
C ASP A 13 -3.21 2.39 19.69
N LYS A 14 -4.05 2.08 20.70
CA LYS A 14 -4.86 0.85 20.72
C LYS A 14 -5.89 0.81 19.61
N ALA A 15 -6.63 1.90 19.40
CA ALA A 15 -7.65 1.99 18.35
C ALA A 15 -7.02 1.80 16.95
N MET A 16 -5.89 2.47 16.67
CA MET A 16 -5.17 2.32 15.41
C MET A 16 -4.62 0.90 15.25
N SER A 17 -4.07 0.30 16.31
CA SER A 17 -3.60 -1.10 16.25
C SER A 17 -4.74 -2.08 15.95
N LEU A 18 -5.89 -1.94 16.61
CA LEU A 18 -7.05 -2.81 16.37
C LEU A 18 -7.60 -2.64 14.95
N LEU A 19 -7.69 -1.40 14.47
CA LEU A 19 -8.10 -1.11 13.10
C LEU A 19 -7.12 -1.70 12.08
N ALA A 20 -5.82 -1.66 12.37
CA ALA A 20 -4.80 -2.26 11.51
C ALA A 20 -4.94 -3.78 11.39
N VAL A 21 -5.16 -4.45 12.53
CA VAL A 21 -5.36 -5.89 12.56
C VAL A 21 -6.62 -6.26 11.79
N PHE A 22 -7.71 -5.51 12.01
CA PHE A 22 -8.96 -5.70 11.28
C PHE A 22 -8.77 -5.54 9.77
N LEU A 23 -8.22 -4.41 9.31
CA LEU A 23 -8.00 -4.14 7.88
C LEU A 23 -6.98 -5.11 7.25
N GLY A 24 -5.97 -5.56 8.00
CA GLY A 24 -4.98 -6.52 7.51
C GLY A 24 -5.55 -7.92 7.30
N ILE A 25 -6.43 -8.36 8.20
CA ILE A 25 -7.03 -9.70 8.16
C ILE A 25 -8.26 -9.76 7.24
N LEU A 26 -9.00 -8.66 7.10
CA LEU A 26 -10.26 -8.61 6.37
C LEU A 26 -10.18 -9.21 4.95
N PRO A 27 -9.22 -8.85 4.07
CA PRO A 27 -9.14 -9.44 2.74
C PRO A 27 -8.84 -10.94 2.75
N ALA A 28 -8.01 -11.40 3.68
CA ALA A 28 -7.69 -12.81 3.82
C ALA A 28 -8.91 -13.63 4.25
N VAL A 29 -9.67 -13.13 5.22
CA VAL A 29 -10.93 -13.79 5.65
C VAL A 29 -11.94 -13.83 4.52
N VAL A 30 -12.14 -12.72 3.81
CA VAL A 30 -13.06 -12.67 2.67
C VAL A 30 -12.63 -13.65 1.57
N LEU A 31 -11.35 -13.70 1.23
CA LEU A 31 -10.83 -14.65 0.24
C LEU A 31 -11.03 -16.11 0.68
N LEU A 32 -10.80 -16.43 1.95
CA LEU A 32 -10.97 -17.78 2.49
C LEU A 32 -12.45 -18.21 2.47
N VAL A 33 -13.37 -17.32 2.85
CA VAL A 33 -14.81 -17.59 2.81
C VAL A 33 -15.30 -17.84 1.39
N LEU A 34 -14.77 -17.09 0.42
CA LEU A 34 -15.18 -17.17 -0.99
C LEU A 34 -14.34 -18.14 -1.82
N TRP A 35 -13.37 -18.84 -1.20
CA TRP A 35 -12.34 -19.61 -1.92
C TRP A 35 -12.87 -20.70 -2.85
N ASN A 36 -13.97 -21.34 -2.44
CA ASN A 36 -14.62 -22.40 -3.21
C ASN A 36 -15.53 -21.86 -4.32
N SER A 37 -15.94 -20.59 -4.22
CA SER A 37 -16.74 -19.91 -5.23
C SER A 37 -15.89 -19.24 -6.32
N ILE A 38 -14.58 -19.08 -6.08
CA ILE A 38 -13.66 -18.51 -7.07
C ILE A 38 -13.19 -19.61 -8.02
N PRO A 39 -13.32 -19.41 -9.36
CA PRO A 39 -12.88 -20.39 -10.34
C PRO A 39 -11.36 -20.57 -10.31
N GLN A 40 -10.87 -21.74 -10.74
CA GLN A 40 -9.44 -22.05 -10.74
C GLN A 40 -8.63 -21.08 -11.60
N SER A 41 -9.21 -20.67 -12.72
CA SER A 41 -8.65 -19.67 -13.60
C SER A 41 -9.46 -18.38 -13.52
N ILE A 42 -8.77 -17.27 -13.27
CA ILE A 42 -9.36 -15.95 -13.13
C ILE A 42 -8.85 -15.04 -14.25
N PRO A 43 -9.69 -14.14 -14.79
CA PRO A 43 -9.24 -13.18 -15.78
C PRO A 43 -8.26 -12.22 -15.11
N ALA A 44 -7.04 -12.19 -15.61
CA ALA A 44 -5.96 -11.40 -15.02
C ALA A 44 -5.51 -10.26 -15.93
N HIS A 45 -5.86 -10.30 -17.22
CA HIS A 45 -5.75 -9.19 -18.13
C HIS A 45 -6.87 -9.27 -19.19
N TRP A 46 -7.42 -8.11 -19.55
CA TRP A 46 -8.42 -8.03 -20.62
C TRP A 46 -7.86 -7.22 -21.79
N PHE A 47 -8.25 -7.63 -22.99
CA PHE A 47 -8.06 -6.91 -24.22
C PHE A 47 -9.43 -6.65 -24.86
N GLY A 48 -9.94 -5.43 -24.68
CA GLY A 48 -11.31 -5.09 -25.05
C GLY A 48 -12.30 -5.98 -24.29
N ASP A 49 -13.14 -6.71 -25.03
CA ASP A 49 -14.14 -7.61 -24.46
C ASP A 49 -13.63 -9.04 -24.25
N SER A 50 -12.35 -9.31 -24.55
CA SER A 50 -11.76 -10.65 -24.47
C SER A 50 -10.67 -10.74 -23.39
N VAL A 51 -10.57 -11.89 -22.72
CA VAL A 51 -9.50 -12.15 -21.75
C VAL A 51 -8.28 -12.67 -22.50
N ASP A 52 -7.18 -11.90 -22.50
CA ASP A 52 -5.92 -12.29 -23.16
C ASP A 52 -4.93 -12.98 -22.20
N ARG A 53 -5.07 -12.76 -20.89
CA ARG A 53 -4.34 -13.50 -19.84
C ARG A 53 -5.28 -14.06 -18.78
N TRP A 54 -5.25 -15.38 -18.68
CA TRP A 54 -5.83 -16.13 -17.59
C TRP A 54 -4.79 -16.36 -16.49
N GLY A 55 -5.09 -15.89 -15.28
CA GLY A 55 -4.31 -16.11 -14.08
C GLY A 55 -4.81 -17.30 -13.27
N GLN A 56 -4.01 -17.72 -12.30
CA GLN A 56 -4.40 -18.75 -11.33
C GLN A 56 -5.04 -18.10 -10.10
N LYS A 57 -6.07 -18.71 -9.50
CA LYS A 57 -6.70 -18.17 -8.29
C LYS A 57 -5.75 -17.95 -7.11
N TRP A 58 -4.62 -18.67 -7.07
CA TRP A 58 -3.55 -18.50 -6.07
C TRP A 58 -2.87 -17.12 -6.14
N GLU A 59 -2.90 -16.44 -7.29
CA GLU A 59 -2.40 -15.07 -7.44
C GLU A 59 -3.14 -14.09 -6.49
N LEU A 60 -4.40 -14.37 -6.14
CA LEU A 60 -5.20 -13.57 -5.20
C LEU A 60 -4.64 -13.57 -3.78
N LEU A 61 -3.77 -14.51 -3.40
CA LEU A 61 -3.18 -14.55 -2.05
C LEU A 61 -2.09 -13.49 -1.85
N ILE A 62 -1.50 -12.95 -2.92
CA ILE A 62 -0.40 -11.99 -2.85
C ILE A 62 -0.82 -10.74 -2.06
N LEU A 63 -1.96 -10.14 -2.42
CA LEU A 63 -2.45 -8.91 -1.79
C LEU A 63 -2.88 -9.08 -0.33
N PRO A 64 -3.67 -10.11 0.06
CA PRO A 64 -3.98 -10.41 1.45
C PRO A 64 -2.73 -10.64 2.31
N VAL A 65 -1.71 -11.34 1.79
CA VAL A 65 -0.45 -11.56 2.52
C VAL A 65 0.28 -10.24 2.75
N ILE A 66 0.32 -9.35 1.76
CA ILE A 66 0.89 -8.00 1.91
C ILE A 66 0.10 -7.20 2.96
N CYS A 67 -1.23 -7.27 2.95
CA CYS A 67 -2.09 -6.61 3.93
C CYS A 67 -1.81 -7.10 5.36
N LEU A 68 -1.68 -8.42 5.54
CA LEU A 68 -1.31 -9.02 6.83
C LEU A 68 0.06 -8.52 7.31
N ALA A 69 1.06 -8.51 6.42
CA ALA A 69 2.41 -8.03 6.76
C ALA A 69 2.40 -6.55 7.17
N ILE A 70 1.72 -5.68 6.42
CA ILE A 70 1.61 -4.24 6.74
C ILE A 70 0.81 -4.05 8.04
N GLY A 71 -0.29 -4.79 8.23
CA GLY A 71 -1.12 -4.72 9.43
C GLY A 71 -0.35 -5.13 10.69
N LEU A 72 0.46 -6.19 10.62
CA LEU A 72 1.33 -6.64 11.70
C LEU A 72 2.42 -5.60 12.03
N LEU A 73 3.10 -5.08 11.00
CA LEU A 73 4.09 -4.01 11.16
C LEU A 73 3.46 -2.79 11.84
N LEU A 74 2.27 -2.36 11.39
CA LEU A 74 1.58 -1.20 11.94
C LEU A 74 1.14 -1.43 13.38
N SER A 75 0.63 -2.61 13.71
CA SER A 75 0.27 -2.97 15.09
C SER A 75 1.50 -2.91 16.00
N PHE A 76 2.63 -3.46 15.55
CA PHE A 76 3.88 -3.41 16.30
C PHE A 76 4.38 -1.97 16.53
N PHE A 77 4.37 -1.12 15.49
CA PHE A 77 4.79 0.29 15.60
C PHE A 77 3.80 1.16 16.40
N SER A 78 2.50 0.84 16.36
CA SER A 78 1.46 1.58 17.08
C SER A 78 1.51 1.30 18.57
N VAL A 79 1.86 0.08 18.99
CA VAL A 79 1.91 -0.30 20.41
C VAL A 79 3.23 0.12 21.08
N ARG A 80 4.34 0.10 20.35
CA ARG A 80 5.66 0.37 20.92
C ARG A 80 5.97 1.88 20.89
N ARG A 81 5.87 2.55 22.04
CA ARG A 81 6.46 3.89 22.24
C ARG A 81 7.94 3.74 22.57
N ASN A 82 8.83 4.26 21.72
CA ASN A 82 10.20 4.49 22.15
C ASN A 82 10.22 5.69 23.11
N ALA A 83 10.91 5.56 24.25
CA ALA A 83 11.05 6.66 25.22
C ALA A 83 11.80 7.87 24.62
N GLU A 84 12.56 7.67 23.54
CA GLU A 84 13.27 8.70 22.78
C GLU A 84 12.43 9.39 21.68
N ASP A 85 11.17 8.99 21.44
CA ASP A 85 10.26 9.67 20.49
C ASP A 85 9.81 11.02 21.08
N SER A 86 10.75 11.97 21.10
CA SER A 86 10.54 13.38 21.44
C SER A 86 9.58 14.09 20.46
N ASN A 87 9.29 13.48 19.30
CA ASN A 87 8.45 14.04 18.26
C ASN A 87 7.19 13.19 17.96
N ASP A 88 6.24 13.19 18.90
CA ASP A 88 4.93 12.51 18.82
C ASP A 88 4.16 12.79 17.50
N LYS A 89 4.41 13.95 16.86
CA LYS A 89 3.81 14.31 15.57
C LYS A 89 4.33 13.44 14.43
N GLU A 90 5.65 13.28 14.30
CA GLU A 90 6.26 12.47 13.23
C GLU A 90 5.83 11.00 13.30
N ARG A 91 5.79 10.44 14.52
CA ARG A 91 5.27 9.09 14.76
C ARG A 91 3.82 8.96 14.30
N LYS A 92 2.95 9.90 14.69
CA LYS A 92 1.54 9.90 14.29
C LYS A 92 1.36 10.00 12.77
N TYR A 93 2.17 10.81 12.08
CA TYR A 93 2.15 10.87 10.62
C TYR A 93 2.64 9.56 9.98
N GLY A 94 3.65 8.90 10.55
CA GLY A 94 4.11 7.58 10.09
C GLY A 94 3.02 6.51 10.23
N ILE A 95 2.36 6.45 11.39
CA ILE A 95 1.23 5.54 11.65
C ILE A 95 0.07 5.86 10.68
N ALA A 96 -0.30 7.13 10.51
CA ALA A 96 -1.35 7.54 9.58
C ALA A 96 -1.02 7.17 8.13
N SER A 97 0.23 7.36 7.71
CA SER A 97 0.69 6.99 6.36
C SER A 97 0.59 5.49 6.12
N LEU A 98 1.07 4.67 7.04
CA LEU A 98 0.98 3.21 6.90
C LEU A 98 -0.48 2.73 7.00
N MET A 99 -1.34 3.42 7.75
CA MET A 99 -2.77 3.11 7.85
C MET A 99 -3.48 3.37 6.53
N VAL A 100 -3.18 4.50 5.87
CA VAL A 100 -3.68 4.78 4.52
C VAL A 100 -3.21 3.70 3.56
N THR A 101 -1.92 3.33 3.58
CA THR A 101 -1.41 2.22 2.77
C THR A 101 -2.20 0.93 2.98
N LEU A 102 -2.39 0.54 4.23
CA LEU A 102 -3.09 -0.68 4.58
C LEU A 102 -4.55 -0.67 4.10
N PHE A 103 -5.27 0.43 4.37
CA PHE A 103 -6.64 0.60 3.90
C PHE A 103 -6.73 0.46 2.38
N THR A 104 -5.79 1.08 1.67
CA THR A 104 -5.78 1.06 0.22
C THR A 104 -5.47 -0.33 -0.36
N PHE A 105 -4.44 -1.02 0.14
CA PHE A 105 -4.15 -2.40 -0.28
C PHE A 105 -5.29 -3.37 0.11
N SER A 106 -5.93 -3.17 1.25
CA SER A 106 -7.10 -3.94 1.68
C SER A 106 -8.27 -3.76 0.72
N ALA A 107 -8.60 -2.50 0.36
CA ALA A 107 -9.68 -2.20 -0.57
C ALA A 107 -9.40 -2.80 -1.97
N LEU A 108 -8.18 -2.62 -2.47
CA LEU A 108 -7.72 -3.21 -3.72
C LEU A 108 -7.86 -4.73 -3.73
N SER A 109 -7.46 -5.40 -2.63
CA SER A 109 -7.58 -6.85 -2.51
C SER A 109 -9.04 -7.30 -2.56
N LEU A 110 -9.96 -6.58 -1.91
CA LEU A 110 -11.39 -6.91 -1.93
C LEU A 110 -11.98 -6.73 -3.33
N VAL A 111 -11.57 -5.68 -4.06
CA VAL A 111 -11.98 -5.46 -5.46
C VAL A 111 -11.54 -6.62 -6.34
N HIS A 112 -10.30 -7.13 -6.20
CA HIS A 112 -9.84 -8.29 -6.97
C HIS A 112 -10.64 -9.55 -6.69
N ILE A 113 -10.93 -9.81 -5.42
CA ILE A 113 -11.76 -10.96 -5.02
C ILE A 113 -13.14 -10.84 -5.67
N TYR A 114 -13.74 -9.66 -5.62
CA TYR A 114 -15.04 -9.39 -6.24
C TYR A 114 -15.01 -9.60 -7.77
N LEU A 115 -14.04 -9.02 -8.47
CA LEU A 115 -13.92 -9.18 -9.93
C LEU A 115 -13.68 -10.64 -10.34
N SER A 116 -12.97 -11.41 -9.50
CA SER A 116 -12.70 -12.82 -9.77
C SER A 116 -13.95 -13.70 -9.72
N LEU A 117 -14.94 -13.33 -8.89
CA LEU A 117 -16.23 -14.03 -8.81
C LEU A 117 -17.13 -13.78 -10.00
N GLN A 118 -16.99 -12.64 -10.67
CA GLN A 118 -17.84 -12.25 -11.80
C GLN A 118 -17.38 -12.82 -13.14
N SER A 119 -16.35 -13.68 -13.13
CA SER A 119 -15.71 -14.21 -14.35
C SER A 119 -16.56 -15.20 -15.15
N GLU A 120 -17.68 -15.69 -14.59
CA GLU A 120 -18.62 -16.59 -15.29
C GLU A 120 -19.86 -15.89 -15.87
N GLY A 121 -19.98 -14.56 -15.76
CA GLY A 121 -21.11 -13.79 -16.28
C GLY A 121 -20.67 -12.70 -17.24
N SER A 122 -21.38 -12.56 -18.36
CA SER A 122 -21.21 -11.49 -19.34
C SER A 122 -21.41 -10.12 -18.70
N VAL A 123 -20.39 -9.56 -18.08
CA VAL A 123 -20.35 -8.14 -17.76
C VAL A 123 -19.32 -7.49 -18.66
N ALA A 124 -19.75 -7.34 -19.91
CA ALA A 124 -19.32 -6.27 -20.78
C ALA A 124 -19.60 -4.93 -20.08
N SER A 125 -18.72 -4.54 -19.17
CA SER A 125 -18.50 -3.14 -18.88
C SER A 125 -17.23 -2.77 -19.63
N LYS A 126 -17.27 -1.68 -20.40
CA LYS A 126 -16.22 -1.16 -21.29
C LYS A 126 -14.87 -0.85 -20.59
N PHE A 127 -14.70 -1.25 -19.34
CA PHE A 127 -13.49 -1.14 -18.57
C PHE A 127 -12.81 -2.50 -18.55
N ASP A 128 -11.69 -2.60 -19.26
CA ASP A 128 -10.72 -3.67 -19.07
C ASP A 128 -10.40 -3.74 -17.56
N GLY A 129 -10.80 -4.84 -16.92
CA GLY A 129 -10.65 -5.04 -15.47
C GLY A 129 -9.19 -4.93 -15.01
N ALA A 130 -8.23 -5.22 -15.89
CA ALA A 130 -6.81 -5.01 -15.62
C ALA A 130 -6.39 -3.55 -15.81
N THR A 131 -6.98 -2.82 -16.76
CA THR A 131 -6.82 -1.36 -16.81
C THR A 131 -7.34 -0.72 -15.52
N LEU A 132 -8.51 -1.14 -15.01
CA LEU A 132 -9.01 -0.65 -13.73
C LEU A 132 -8.04 -0.95 -12.59
N PHE A 133 -7.44 -2.16 -12.58
CA PHE A 133 -6.40 -2.53 -11.63
C PHE A 133 -5.20 -1.58 -11.67
N TYR A 134 -4.61 -1.35 -12.84
CA TYR A 134 -3.47 -0.43 -12.99
C TYR A 134 -3.81 1.01 -12.62
N VAL A 135 -5.03 1.45 -12.94
CA VAL A 135 -5.51 2.80 -12.57
C VAL A 135 -5.61 2.93 -11.06
N ILE A 136 -6.20 1.93 -10.38
CA ILE A 136 -6.26 1.95 -8.92
C ILE A 136 -4.85 1.99 -8.35
N ASP A 137 -3.96 1.05 -8.73
CA ASP A 137 -2.58 0.97 -8.21
C ASP A 137 -1.75 2.23 -8.45
N GLY A 138 -1.91 2.87 -9.62
CA GLY A 138 -1.26 4.15 -9.91
C GLY A 138 -1.75 5.28 -9.00
N LEU A 139 -3.07 5.36 -8.76
CA LEU A 139 -3.66 6.33 -7.83
C LEU A 139 -3.21 6.05 -6.38
N VAL A 140 -3.15 4.78 -5.97
CA VAL A 140 -2.60 4.36 -4.67
C VAL A 140 -1.20 4.92 -4.48
N CYS A 141 -0.30 4.69 -5.43
CA CYS A 141 1.08 5.14 -5.34
C CYS A 141 1.20 6.67 -5.22
N ILE A 142 0.36 7.42 -5.94
CA ILE A 142 0.30 8.89 -5.83
C ILE A 142 -0.19 9.31 -4.44
N LEU A 143 -1.30 8.72 -3.96
CA LEU A 143 -1.84 9.01 -2.63
C LEU A 143 -0.81 8.70 -1.53
N LEU A 144 -0.10 7.59 -1.64
CA LEU A 144 1.00 7.24 -0.75
C LEU A 144 2.08 8.30 -0.75
N GLY A 145 2.50 8.77 -1.92
CA GLY A 145 3.48 9.86 -2.03
C GLY A 145 3.01 11.18 -1.44
N ILE A 146 1.71 11.49 -1.49
CA ILE A 146 1.13 12.69 -0.87
C ILE A 146 1.16 12.57 0.66
N VAL A 147 0.66 11.43 1.18
CA VAL A 147 0.51 11.17 2.62
C VAL A 147 1.85 10.91 3.31
N PHE A 148 2.83 10.36 2.60
CA PHE A 148 4.17 10.10 3.14
C PHE A 148 4.66 11.38 3.84
N PRO A 149 5.13 11.36 5.10
CA PRO A 149 5.48 12.60 5.76
C PRO A 149 6.66 13.27 5.04
N ALA A 150 6.48 14.53 4.59
CA ALA A 150 7.56 15.37 4.08
C ALA A 150 8.42 15.90 5.23
N THR A 151 8.66 15.12 6.28
CA THR A 151 9.42 15.62 7.41
C THR A 151 10.92 15.42 7.18
N PRO A 152 11.75 16.44 7.44
CA PRO A 152 13.17 16.24 7.65
C PRO A 152 13.30 15.50 8.99
N MET A 153 13.62 14.21 8.93
CA MET A 153 13.78 13.35 10.12
C MET A 153 14.70 14.07 11.13
N SER A 154 14.16 14.49 12.28
CA SER A 154 14.85 15.15 13.41
C SER A 154 15.74 16.37 13.09
N MET A 155 15.31 17.55 13.55
CA MET A 155 16.16 18.76 13.61
C MET A 155 16.82 18.90 14.99
N SER A 156 17.48 17.86 15.48
CA SER A 156 18.43 17.97 16.61
C SER A 156 19.91 17.93 16.19
N SER A 157 20.25 17.81 14.90
CA SER A 157 21.66 17.82 14.50
C SER A 157 21.92 18.43 13.11
N ARG A 158 22.93 19.29 13.06
CA ARG A 158 23.47 20.02 11.89
C ARG A 158 24.15 19.08 10.89
N ALA A 159 23.47 18.08 10.34
CA ALA A 159 24.01 17.21 9.30
C ALA A 159 23.44 17.54 7.90
N PRO A 160 24.24 17.48 6.82
CA PRO A 160 23.80 17.82 5.47
C PRO A 160 22.70 16.87 4.99
N ARG A 161 21.50 17.44 4.87
CA ARG A 161 20.23 16.80 4.50
C ARG A 161 20.29 16.21 3.08
N ARG A 162 20.42 14.88 2.96
CA ARG A 162 20.21 14.18 1.66
C ARG A 162 18.99 13.26 1.63
N PHE A 163 18.53 12.75 2.77
CA PHE A 163 17.28 11.99 2.85
C PHE A 163 16.20 12.83 3.52
N SER A 164 15.51 13.62 2.71
CA SER A 164 14.31 14.34 3.11
C SER A 164 13.10 13.49 2.74
N GLY A 165 12.04 13.44 3.55
CA GLY A 165 10.78 12.79 3.15
C GLY A 165 10.31 13.21 1.75
N LYS A 166 10.71 14.41 1.27
CA LYS A 166 10.56 14.90 -0.10
C LYS A 166 11.08 13.94 -1.20
N TYR A 167 12.19 13.23 -0.98
CA TYR A 167 12.73 12.26 -1.94
C TYR A 167 11.80 11.05 -2.08
N ALA A 168 11.36 10.47 -0.96
CA ALA A 168 10.42 9.35 -0.95
C ALA A 168 9.07 9.74 -1.57
N LYS A 169 8.56 10.94 -1.29
CA LYS A 169 7.38 11.51 -1.95
C LYS A 169 7.53 11.53 -3.47
N GLY A 170 8.60 12.15 -3.97
CA GLY A 170 8.82 12.29 -5.41
C GLY A 170 8.95 10.94 -6.10
N LEU A 171 9.60 9.97 -5.45
CA LEU A 171 9.75 8.62 -5.96
C LEU A 171 8.41 7.87 -6.08
N LEU A 172 7.54 7.98 -5.05
CA LEU A 172 6.22 7.34 -5.06
C LEU A 172 5.24 8.02 -6.03
N ILE A 173 5.23 9.36 -6.09
CA ILE A 173 4.38 10.11 -7.03
C ILE A 173 4.80 9.82 -8.47
N SER A 174 6.11 9.88 -8.77
CA SER A 174 6.60 9.56 -10.12
C SER A 174 6.31 8.11 -10.50
N ALA A 175 6.43 7.16 -9.57
CA ALA A 175 6.04 5.79 -9.80
C ALA A 175 4.55 5.63 -10.15
N GLY A 176 3.66 6.25 -9.37
CA GLY A 176 2.23 6.20 -9.65
C GLY A 176 1.86 6.86 -10.98
N VAL A 177 2.46 8.01 -11.31
CA VAL A 177 2.26 8.68 -12.61
C VAL A 177 2.72 7.81 -13.77
N VAL A 178 3.86 7.13 -13.65
CA VAL A 178 4.37 6.20 -14.66
C VAL A 178 3.42 5.00 -14.82
N ILE A 179 2.92 4.42 -13.72
CA ILE A 179 1.94 3.33 -13.79
C ILE A 179 0.66 3.80 -14.51
N LEU A 180 0.12 4.98 -14.17
CA LEU A 180 -1.07 5.52 -14.82
C LEU A 180 -0.83 5.78 -16.31
N LEU A 181 0.31 6.39 -16.66
CA LEU A 181 0.60 6.80 -18.02
C LEU A 181 0.86 5.60 -18.92
N PHE A 182 1.59 4.59 -18.45
CA PHE A 182 1.98 3.45 -19.28
C PHE A 182 1.00 2.27 -19.17
N CYS A 183 0.60 1.89 -17.96
CA CYS A 183 -0.29 0.74 -17.74
C CYS A 183 -1.77 1.17 -17.74
N GLY A 184 -2.09 2.32 -17.14
CA GLY A 184 -3.48 2.82 -17.05
C GLY A 184 -4.08 3.34 -18.36
N THR A 185 -3.25 3.82 -19.31
CA THR A 185 -3.73 4.21 -20.66
C THR A 185 -3.72 3.04 -21.65
N GLY A 186 -3.22 1.87 -21.23
CA GLY A 186 -3.05 0.70 -22.09
C GLY A 186 -1.94 0.84 -23.14
N LEU A 187 -0.95 1.72 -22.92
CA LEU A 187 0.21 1.89 -23.81
C LEU A 187 1.18 0.71 -23.70
N LEU A 188 1.39 0.19 -22.49
CA LEU A 188 1.99 -1.12 -22.23
C LEU A 188 0.89 -2.12 -21.90
N ARG A 189 1.03 -3.36 -22.40
CA ARG A 189 0.01 -4.42 -22.27
C ARG A 189 0.62 -5.76 -21.89
N GLY A 190 -0.21 -6.65 -21.36
CA GLY A 190 0.18 -8.01 -21.00
C GLY A 190 1.30 -8.05 -19.96
N TYR A 191 2.22 -8.99 -20.09
CA TYR A 191 3.30 -9.19 -19.12
C TYR A 191 4.22 -7.97 -18.94
N ALA A 192 4.38 -7.14 -19.97
CA ALA A 192 5.21 -5.94 -19.87
C ALA A 192 4.62 -4.91 -18.88
N ALA A 193 3.29 -4.74 -18.88
CA ALA A 193 2.60 -3.84 -17.96
C ALA A 193 2.71 -4.34 -16.50
N LEU A 194 2.56 -5.66 -16.29
CA LEU A 194 2.74 -6.29 -14.97
C LEU A 194 4.17 -6.11 -14.45
N LEU A 195 5.18 -6.38 -15.28
CA LEU A 195 6.58 -6.24 -14.89
C LEU A 195 6.94 -4.79 -14.56
N LEU A 196 6.44 -3.83 -15.35
CA LEU A 196 6.65 -2.41 -15.07
C LEU A 196 5.99 -2.01 -13.75
N MET A 197 4.75 -2.46 -13.49
CA MET A 197 4.08 -2.20 -12.22
C MET A 197 4.89 -2.73 -11.02
N PHE A 198 5.32 -3.99 -11.06
CA PHE A 198 6.15 -4.56 -9.99
C PHE A 198 7.46 -3.80 -9.81
N ALA A 199 8.13 -3.43 -10.90
CA ALA A 199 9.35 -2.62 -10.84
C ALA A 199 9.10 -1.25 -10.18
N MET A 200 8.02 -0.58 -10.56
CA MET A 200 7.66 0.74 -10.01
C MET A 200 7.16 0.70 -8.57
N ILE A 201 6.76 -0.46 -8.03
CA ILE A 201 6.45 -0.62 -6.61
C ILE A 201 7.71 -1.01 -5.81
N ILE A 202 8.45 -2.01 -6.29
CA ILE A 202 9.58 -2.62 -5.57
C ILE A 202 10.79 -1.68 -5.55
N VAL A 203 11.17 -1.08 -6.68
CA VAL A 203 12.37 -0.24 -6.77
C VAL A 203 12.25 0.97 -5.84
N PRO A 204 11.15 1.73 -5.82
CA PRO A 204 10.98 2.80 -4.84
C PRO A 204 11.04 2.33 -3.39
N ALA A 205 10.38 1.21 -3.06
CA ALA A 205 10.40 0.65 -1.71
C ALA A 205 11.82 0.30 -1.24
N VAL A 206 12.63 -0.31 -2.11
CA VAL A 206 14.03 -0.65 -1.82
C VAL A 206 14.87 0.61 -1.69
N LEU A 207 14.73 1.59 -2.60
CA LEU A 207 15.50 2.84 -2.55
C LEU A 207 15.19 3.66 -1.30
N ILE A 208 13.92 3.73 -0.89
CA ILE A 208 13.49 4.38 0.36
C ILE A 208 14.10 3.66 1.56
N SER A 209 14.02 2.32 1.60
CA SER A 209 14.57 1.50 2.69
C SER A 209 16.09 1.64 2.83
N VAL A 210 16.83 1.49 1.73
CA VAL A 210 18.29 1.60 1.71
C VAL A 210 18.76 3.00 2.08
N SER A 211 18.09 4.03 1.54
CA SER A 211 18.43 5.42 1.84
C SER A 211 18.15 5.78 3.30
N SER A 212 17.04 5.25 3.86
CA SER A 212 16.72 5.37 5.28
C SER A 212 17.79 4.71 6.16
N TYR A 213 18.18 3.47 5.84
CA TYR A 213 19.21 2.73 6.57
C TYR A 213 20.58 3.43 6.54
N ARG A 214 21.03 3.87 5.34
CA ARG A 214 22.31 4.60 5.18
C ARG A 214 22.32 5.90 5.98
N ASN A 215 21.18 6.59 6.06
CA ASN A 215 21.08 7.84 6.81
C ASN A 215 21.15 7.60 8.33
N GLN A 216 20.53 6.53 8.83
CA GLN A 216 20.66 6.16 10.24
C GLN A 216 22.10 5.80 10.60
N ARG A 217 22.78 5.00 9.77
CA ARG A 217 24.19 4.62 10.01
C ARG A 217 25.12 5.82 10.13
N LYS A 218 24.91 6.88 9.34
CA LYS A 218 25.71 8.12 9.38
C LYS A 218 25.47 8.98 10.63
N ARG A 219 24.43 8.72 11.43
CA ARG A 219 24.22 9.41 12.72
C ARG A 219 25.05 8.81 13.86
N PHE A 220 25.54 7.59 13.69
CA PHE A 220 26.28 6.84 14.70
C PHE A 220 27.78 6.72 14.37
N LEU A 221 28.24 7.38 13.30
CA LEU A 221 29.64 7.53 12.91
C LEU A 221 30.01 9.01 13.01
#